data_AF-B8HS16-F1
#
_entry.id   AF-B8HS16-F1
#
_cell.length_a   1.000
_cell.length_b   1.000
_cell.length_c   1.000
_cell.angle_alpha   90.00
_cell.angle_beta   90.00
_cell.angle_gamma   90.00
#
_symmetry.space_group_name_H-M   'P 1'
#
loop_
_entity.id
_entity.type
_entity.pdbx_description
1 polymer ?
#
loop_
_entity_poly.entity_id
_entity_poly.type
_entity_poly.pdbx_seq_one_letter_code
_entity_poly.pdbx_strand_id
1 'polypeptide(L)'
;MINVTEIAPDLYRICIYIPELDLQFNQFLIKDEEPLLFHTGMKALFPQVCDAVSRVINPAHLRWIRFSHFEADECGSLNECLQIAPLAQPVCSFVGAMVSVNDFALRPAKGMNDGEVLSTGKYRFRFVQTPHVPHCWEAGLLFEEWGKFRSFSNPGCFPVPRR
;
A
#
# COMPACT_ATOMS: atom_id res chain seq x y z
N MET A 1 14.20 0.40 -13.25
CA MET A 1 13.43 1.43 -14.01
C MET A 1 12.16 1.75 -13.24
N ILE A 2 11.77 3.02 -13.13
CA ILE A 2 10.55 3.46 -12.41
C ILE A 2 9.49 3.89 -13.43
N ASN A 3 8.30 3.32 -13.35
CA ASN A 3 7.16 3.70 -14.18
C ASN A 3 5.96 4.07 -13.31
N VAL A 4 5.34 5.21 -13.60
CA VAL A 4 4.10 5.67 -12.96
C VAL A 4 3.03 5.72 -14.04
N THR A 5 1.98 4.91 -13.89
CA THR A 5 0.91 4.81 -14.87
C THR A 5 -0.43 5.00 -14.19
N GLU A 6 -1.24 5.94 -14.67
CA GLU A 6 -2.65 6.03 -14.28
C GLU A 6 -3.41 4.88 -14.95
N ILE A 7 -3.80 3.87 -14.17
CA ILE A 7 -4.48 2.66 -14.68
C ILE A 7 -6.01 2.80 -14.62
N ALA A 8 -6.48 3.89 -14.03
CA ALA A 8 -7.87 4.30 -13.91
C ALA A 8 -7.94 5.70 -13.30
N PRO A 9 -9.11 6.38 -13.37
CA PRO A 9 -9.27 7.70 -12.77
C PRO A 9 -8.78 7.70 -11.32
N ASP A 10 -7.81 8.56 -11.05
CA ASP A 10 -7.22 8.79 -9.72
C ASP A 10 -6.45 7.59 -9.12
N LEU A 11 -6.29 6.50 -9.86
CA LEU A 11 -5.54 5.31 -9.44
C LEU A 11 -4.27 5.15 -10.27
N TYR A 12 -3.14 5.29 -9.59
CA TYR A 12 -1.82 5.23 -10.18
C TYR A 12 -1.09 3.97 -9.72
N ARG A 13 -0.58 3.20 -10.68
CA ARG A 13 0.37 2.11 -10.42
C ARG A 13 1.79 2.66 -10.53
N ILE A 14 2.56 2.53 -9.46
CA ILE A 14 3.99 2.75 -9.42
C ILE A 14 4.66 1.38 -9.53
N CYS A 15 5.49 1.19 -10.55
CA CYS A 15 6.20 -0.06 -10.79
C CYS A 15 7.70 0.22 -10.78
N ILE A 16 8.42 -0.42 -9.86
CA ILE A 16 9.88 -0.38 -9.77
C ILE A 16 10.41 -1.74 -10.20
N TYR A 17 11.06 -1.79 -11.35
CA TYR A 17 11.73 -2.99 -11.85
C TYR A 17 13.21 -3.00 -11.43
N ILE A 18 13.63 -4.11 -10.83
CA ILE A 18 15.02 -4.42 -10.45
C ILE A 18 15.56 -5.49 -11.42
N PRO A 19 16.36 -5.10 -12.44
CA PRO A 19 16.86 -6.02 -13.46
C PRO A 19 17.71 -7.16 -12.89
N GLU A 20 18.47 -6.91 -11.83
CA GLU A 20 19.36 -7.89 -11.21
C GLU A 20 18.60 -9.05 -10.56
N LEU A 21 17.35 -8.82 -10.17
CA LEU A 21 16.46 -9.82 -9.57
C LEU A 21 15.38 -10.31 -10.54
N ASP A 22 15.30 -9.71 -11.74
CA ASP A 22 14.19 -9.86 -12.68
C ASP A 22 12.81 -9.69 -12.02
N LEU A 23 12.70 -8.70 -11.11
CA LEU A 23 11.57 -8.56 -10.19
C LEU A 23 10.96 -7.16 -10.23
N GLN A 24 9.64 -7.09 -10.14
CA GLN A 24 8.89 -5.83 -10.07
C GLN A 24 8.20 -5.67 -8.73
N PHE A 25 8.34 -4.47 -8.14
CA PHE A 25 7.59 -4.06 -6.97
C PHE A 25 6.51 -3.08 -7.42
N ASN A 26 5.26 -3.38 -7.10
CA ASN A 26 4.11 -2.56 -7.47
C ASN A 26 3.53 -1.89 -6.24
N GLN A 27 3.42 -0.57 -6.28
CA GLN A 27 2.67 0.22 -5.31
C GLN A 27 1.47 0.86 -6.02
N PHE A 28 0.39 1.07 -5.27
CA PHE A 28 -0.80 1.72 -5.80
C PHE A 28 -1.07 2.99 -5.00
N LEU A 29 -1.20 4.11 -5.71
CA LEU A 29 -1.57 5.38 -5.13
C LEU A 29 -2.96 5.76 -5.59
N ILE A 30 -3.85 5.99 -4.62
CA ILE A 30 -5.19 6.52 -4.85
C ILE A 30 -5.18 7.99 -4.47
N LYS A 31 -5.49 8.84 -5.45
CA LYS A 31 -5.60 10.29 -5.28
C LYS A 31 -7.05 10.65 -4.96
N ASP A 32 -7.33 10.87 -3.68
CA ASP A 32 -8.65 11.28 -3.21
C ASP A 32 -8.50 12.47 -2.24
N GLU A 33 -9.56 12.85 -1.55
CA GLU A 33 -9.53 13.85 -0.47
C GLU A 33 -8.53 13.45 0.64
N GLU A 34 -8.48 12.16 0.95
CA GLU A 34 -7.52 11.52 1.85
C GLU A 34 -6.66 10.50 1.08
N PRO A 35 -5.52 10.92 0.50
CA PRO A 35 -4.71 10.05 -0.36
C PRO A 35 -4.23 8.77 0.35
N LEU A 36 -4.36 7.64 -0.35
CA LEU A 36 -4.00 6.31 0.13
C LEU A 36 -2.87 5.74 -0.70
N LEU A 37 -1.76 5.39 -0.05
CA LEU A 37 -0.69 4.58 -0.63
C LEU A 37 -0.86 3.12 -0.16
N PHE A 38 -1.02 2.21 -1.11
CA PHE A 38 -1.02 0.78 -0.89
C PHE A 38 0.35 0.22 -1.27
N HIS A 39 1.03 -0.38 -0.30
CA HIS A 39 2.39 -0.92 -0.32
C HIS A 39 3.46 0.18 -0.31
N THR A 40 4.41 0.13 0.63
CA THR A 40 5.52 1.11 0.70
C THR A 40 6.80 0.57 0.09
N GLY A 41 6.92 -0.74 -0.08
CA GLY A 41 8.17 -1.33 -0.58
C GLY A 41 9.16 -1.61 0.55
N MET A 42 10.20 -2.38 0.21
CA MET A 42 11.41 -2.52 1.03
C MET A 42 11.99 -1.15 1.38
N LYS A 43 12.57 -1.01 2.57
CA LYS A 43 13.18 0.24 3.06
C LYS A 43 14.15 0.89 2.04
N ALA A 44 14.94 0.07 1.35
CA ALA A 44 15.90 0.54 0.34
C ALA A 44 15.23 1.19 -0.89
N LEU A 45 13.98 0.85 -1.18
CA LEU A 45 13.21 1.42 -2.29
C LEU A 45 12.55 2.75 -1.94
N PHE A 46 12.57 3.18 -0.67
CA PHE A 46 11.92 4.42 -0.23
C PHE A 46 12.23 5.64 -1.10
N PRO A 47 13.50 5.95 -1.47
CA PRO A 47 13.78 7.12 -2.30
C PRO A 47 13.09 7.06 -3.67
N GLN A 48 13.01 5.86 -4.27
CA GLN A 48 12.38 5.64 -5.57
C GLN A 48 10.85 5.69 -5.48
N VAL A 49 10.28 5.09 -4.43
CA VAL A 49 8.83 5.15 -4.18
C VAL A 49 8.40 6.58 -3.88
N CYS A 50 9.14 7.29 -3.02
CA CYS A 50 8.85 8.68 -2.68
C CYS A 50 8.96 9.61 -3.90
N ASP A 51 10.01 9.47 -4.72
CA ASP A 51 10.13 10.21 -5.98
C ASP A 51 8.95 9.92 -6.91
N ALA A 52 8.55 8.65 -7.06
CA ALA A 52 7.42 8.27 -7.89
C ALA A 52 6.08 8.84 -7.39
N VAL A 53 5.82 8.79 -6.07
CA VAL A 53 4.63 9.41 -5.45
C VAL A 53 4.63 10.92 -5.69
N SER A 54 5.79 11.58 -5.58
CA SER A 54 5.95 13.03 -5.76
C SER A 54 5.54 13.53 -7.15
N ARG A 55 5.57 12.65 -8.15
CA ARG A 55 5.15 12.95 -9.53
C ARG A 55 3.62 13.04 -9.67
N VAL A 56 2.86 12.55 -8.68
CA VAL A 56 1.39 12.51 -8.70
C VAL A 56 0.79 13.46 -7.66
N ILE A 57 1.32 13.44 -6.43
CA ILE A 57 0.88 14.30 -5.32
C ILE A 57 2.09 14.72 -4.46
N ASN A 58 1.93 15.71 -3.59
CA ASN A 58 2.92 15.96 -2.53
C ASN A 58 2.92 14.78 -1.53
N PRO A 59 4.03 14.05 -1.33
CA PRO A 59 4.09 12.92 -0.40
C PRO A 59 3.70 13.28 1.04
N ALA A 60 3.92 14.54 1.45
CA ALA A 60 3.54 15.01 2.77
C ALA A 60 2.01 15.03 3.00
N HIS A 61 1.21 14.97 1.93
CA HIS A 61 -0.25 14.94 1.98
C HIS A 61 -0.82 13.52 2.04
N LEU A 62 0.02 12.47 2.06
CA LEU A 62 -0.45 11.11 2.29
C LEU A 62 -1.22 11.06 3.61
N ARG A 63 -2.43 10.50 3.56
CA ARG A 63 -3.30 10.35 4.72
C ARG A 63 -3.34 8.91 5.20
N TRP A 64 -3.32 7.96 4.28
CA TRP A 64 -3.39 6.54 4.59
C TRP A 64 -2.22 5.77 3.97
N ILE A 65 -1.64 4.85 4.74
CA ILE A 65 -0.63 3.92 4.27
C ILE A 65 -1.08 2.50 4.62
N ARG A 66 -1.35 1.67 3.61
CA ARG A 66 -1.87 0.30 3.74
C ARG A 66 -0.91 -0.66 3.05
N PHE A 67 -0.91 -1.94 3.43
CA PHE A 67 -0.06 -3.00 2.85
C PHE A 67 -0.72 -4.36 3.09
N SER A 68 -0.66 -5.32 2.17
CA SER A 68 -1.55 -6.48 2.29
C SER A 68 -1.34 -7.29 3.59
N HIS A 69 -0.09 -7.44 4.01
CA HIS A 69 0.35 -8.09 5.24
C HIS A 69 1.68 -7.50 5.73
N PHE A 70 2.11 -7.85 6.94
CA PHE A 70 3.36 -7.37 7.51
C PHE A 70 4.54 -8.19 6.96
N GLU A 71 5.18 -7.67 5.92
CA GLU A 71 6.43 -8.20 5.38
C GLU A 71 7.34 -7.04 4.97
N ALA A 72 8.65 -7.26 4.98
CA ALA A 72 9.64 -6.21 4.74
C ALA A 72 9.52 -5.59 3.34
N ASP A 73 9.15 -6.37 2.33
CA ASP A 73 8.90 -5.85 0.99
C ASP A 73 7.59 -5.07 0.90
N GLU A 74 6.55 -5.44 1.64
CA GLU A 74 5.26 -4.76 1.68
C GLU A 74 5.30 -3.41 2.43
N CYS A 75 5.86 -3.39 3.64
CA CYS A 75 5.80 -2.26 4.57
C CYS A 75 7.16 -1.79 5.11
N GLY A 76 8.28 -2.21 4.51
CA GLY A 76 9.62 -1.90 5.02
C GLY A 76 9.97 -0.41 5.06
N SER A 77 9.37 0.41 4.18
CA SER A 77 9.53 1.87 4.12
C SER A 77 8.48 2.65 4.90
N LEU A 78 7.65 1.98 5.72
CA LEU A 78 6.54 2.61 6.42
C LEU A 78 6.99 3.81 7.27
N ASN A 79 8.06 3.65 8.05
CA ASN A 79 8.51 4.69 8.98
C ASN A 79 9.09 5.91 8.27
N GLU A 80 9.78 5.72 7.16
CA GLU A 80 10.27 6.80 6.29
C GLU A 80 9.11 7.59 5.69
N CYS A 81 8.04 6.90 5.24
CA CYS A 81 6.81 7.56 4.80
C CYS A 81 6.14 8.36 5.94
N LEU A 82 6.07 7.80 7.15
CA LEU A 82 5.48 8.47 8.31
C LEU A 82 6.26 9.73 8.73
N GLN A 83 7.58 9.74 8.56
CA GLN A 83 8.41 10.92 8.85
C GLN A 83 8.09 12.09 7.92
N ILE A 84 7.91 11.83 6.62
CA ILE A 84 7.64 12.90 5.64
C ILE A 84 6.16 13.29 5.55
N ALA A 85 5.26 12.39 5.93
CA ALA A 85 3.81 12.60 5.92
C ALA A 85 3.30 12.66 7.37
N PRO A 86 3.32 13.83 8.03
CA PRO A 86 2.99 13.96 9.45
C PRO A 86 1.54 13.59 9.78
N LEU A 87 0.63 13.71 8.79
CA LEU A 87 -0.78 13.37 8.93
C LEU A 87 -1.11 11.95 8.47
N ALA A 88 -0.14 11.19 7.94
CA ALA A 88 -0.40 9.82 7.50
C ALA A 88 -0.67 8.90 8.70
N GLN A 89 -1.62 7.98 8.57
CA GLN A 89 -1.88 6.90 9.53
C GLN A 89 -1.70 5.54 8.83
N PRO A 90 -0.95 4.59 9.44
CA PRO A 90 -0.91 3.22 8.94
C PRO A 90 -2.28 2.56 9.08
N VAL A 91 -2.65 1.70 8.13
CA VAL A 91 -3.88 0.91 8.16
C VAL A 91 -3.52 -0.54 7.92
N CYS A 92 -4.00 -1.44 8.78
CA CYS A 92 -3.82 -2.88 8.64
C CYS A 92 -4.99 -3.64 9.24
N SER A 93 -4.94 -4.97 9.22
CA SER A 93 -5.90 -5.77 9.98
C SER A 93 -5.79 -5.47 11.47
N PHE A 94 -6.87 -5.72 12.22
CA PHE A 94 -6.85 -5.64 13.67
C PHE A 94 -5.74 -6.49 14.28
N VAL A 95 -5.59 -7.74 13.81
CA VAL A 95 -4.53 -8.65 14.24
C VAL A 95 -3.16 -8.05 13.97
N GLY A 96 -2.92 -7.57 12.74
CA GLY A 96 -1.62 -6.99 12.36
C GLY A 96 -1.27 -5.76 13.17
N ALA A 97 -2.26 -4.92 13.50
CA ALA A 97 -2.06 -3.76 14.38
C ALA A 97 -1.61 -4.21 15.77
N MET A 98 -2.30 -5.20 16.34
CA MET A 98 -2.08 -5.66 17.71
C MET A 98 -0.76 -6.43 17.91
N VAL A 99 -0.31 -7.18 16.91
CA VAL A 99 0.77 -8.16 17.10
C VAL A 99 2.10 -7.79 16.44
N SER A 100 2.10 -6.84 15.51
CA SER A 100 3.31 -6.49 14.74
C SER A 100 3.45 -4.98 14.49
N VAL A 101 2.44 -4.37 13.84
CA VAL A 101 2.59 -3.03 13.26
C VAL A 101 2.73 -1.97 14.35
N ASN A 102 2.00 -2.05 15.45
CA ASN A 102 2.10 -1.03 16.52
C ASN A 102 3.43 -1.08 17.28
N ASP A 103 4.13 -2.21 17.29
CA ASP A 103 5.48 -2.31 17.87
C ASP A 103 6.57 -1.81 16.91
N PHE A 104 6.28 -1.76 15.61
CA PHE A 104 7.22 -1.33 14.56
C PHE A 104 7.03 0.14 14.11
N ALA A 105 5.78 0.59 13.99
CA ALA A 105 5.44 1.86 13.37
C ALA A 105 5.67 3.06 14.30
N LEU A 106 6.11 4.18 13.74
CA LEU A 106 6.31 5.44 14.50
C LEU A 106 5.02 6.02 15.10
N ARG A 107 3.85 5.55 14.68
CA ARG A 107 2.55 5.96 15.22
C ARG A 107 1.52 4.84 15.06
N PRO A 108 0.50 4.78 15.94
CA PRO A 108 -0.46 3.69 15.96
C PRO A 108 -1.21 3.49 14.64
N ALA A 109 -1.30 2.23 14.22
CA ALA A 109 -2.09 1.83 13.07
C ALA A 109 -3.59 1.80 13.39
N LYS A 110 -4.41 2.12 12.39
CA LYS A 110 -5.83 1.77 12.37
C LYS A 110 -5.96 0.28 12.05
N GLY A 111 -6.32 -0.53 13.04
CA GLY A 111 -6.65 -1.94 12.87
C GLY A 111 -8.09 -2.10 12.36
N MET A 112 -8.26 -2.73 11.20
CA MET A 112 -9.55 -2.96 10.56
C MET A 112 -10.11 -4.35 10.85
N ASN A 113 -11.40 -4.41 11.13
CA ASN A 113 -12.16 -5.67 11.21
C ASN A 113 -12.66 -6.11 9.83
N ASP A 114 -12.90 -7.41 9.65
CA ASP A 114 -13.44 -7.93 8.39
C ASP A 114 -14.75 -7.22 8.02
N GLY A 115 -14.88 -6.81 6.76
CA GLY A 115 -16.01 -6.05 6.24
C GLY A 115 -16.05 -4.56 6.63
N GLU A 116 -15.13 -4.07 7.47
CA GLU A 116 -15.05 -2.64 7.81
C GLU A 116 -14.71 -1.79 6.57
N VAL A 117 -15.29 -0.59 6.47
CA VAL A 117 -15.09 0.30 5.33
C VAL A 117 -14.16 1.45 5.70
N LEU A 118 -13.11 1.63 4.92
CA LEU A 118 -12.25 2.82 4.91
C LEU A 118 -12.73 3.78 3.82
N SER A 119 -13.16 4.98 4.21
CA SER A 119 -13.49 6.04 3.25
C SER A 119 -12.28 6.95 3.08
N THR A 120 -11.98 7.35 1.84
CA THR A 120 -10.90 8.29 1.51
C THR A 120 -11.40 9.61 0.94
N GLY A 121 -12.72 9.81 0.91
CA GLY A 121 -13.39 10.90 0.21
C GLY A 121 -14.44 10.34 -0.74
N LYS A 122 -14.19 10.49 -2.05
CA LYS A 122 -15.04 9.92 -3.11
C LYS A 122 -15.05 8.39 -3.08
N TYR A 123 -13.92 7.76 -2.75
CA TYR A 123 -13.76 6.32 -2.76
C TYR A 123 -14.00 5.69 -1.38
N ARG A 124 -14.50 4.45 -1.39
CA ARG A 124 -14.78 3.65 -0.20
C ARG A 124 -14.25 2.24 -0.41
N PHE A 125 -13.48 1.76 0.54
CA PHE A 125 -12.81 0.47 0.46
C PHE A 125 -13.26 -0.44 1.60
N ARG A 126 -13.89 -1.56 1.24
CA ARG A 126 -14.20 -2.64 2.18
C ARG A 126 -12.95 -3.47 2.42
N PHE A 127 -12.60 -3.63 3.69
CA PHE A 127 -11.55 -4.53 4.11
C PHE A 127 -12.06 -5.97 4.10
N VAL A 128 -11.26 -6.88 3.53
CA VAL A 128 -11.54 -8.31 3.49
C VAL A 128 -10.33 -9.03 4.06
N GLN A 129 -10.54 -9.76 5.15
CA GLN A 129 -9.50 -10.60 5.73
C GLN A 129 -9.19 -11.77 4.79
N THR A 130 -7.91 -12.05 4.61
CA THR A 130 -7.43 -13.16 3.79
C THR A 130 -6.34 -13.91 4.55
N PRO A 131 -6.66 -14.47 5.74
CA PRO A 131 -5.65 -15.10 6.58
C PRO A 131 -4.92 -16.20 5.81
N HIS A 132 -3.59 -16.22 5.94
CA HIS A 132 -2.69 -17.12 5.23
C HIS A 132 -2.63 -16.94 3.71
N VAL A 133 -3.22 -15.88 3.16
CA VAL A 133 -3.13 -15.52 1.75
C VAL A 133 -2.62 -14.07 1.65
N PRO A 134 -1.35 -13.86 1.30
CA PRO A 134 -0.44 -14.82 0.66
C PRO A 134 0.27 -15.82 1.59
N HIS A 135 0.47 -15.52 2.88
CA HIS A 135 1.05 -16.47 3.85
C HIS A 135 0.91 -16.00 5.30
N CYS A 136 0.81 -14.69 5.52
CA CYS A 136 0.60 -14.11 6.84
C CYS A 136 -0.83 -14.30 7.36
N TRP A 137 -0.96 -14.67 8.62
CA TRP A 137 -2.25 -14.85 9.31
C TRP A 137 -3.04 -13.55 9.47
N GLU A 138 -2.37 -12.40 9.49
CA GLU A 138 -2.98 -11.07 9.59
C GLU A 138 -3.31 -10.42 8.24
N ALA A 139 -3.08 -11.13 7.12
CA ALA A 139 -3.26 -10.61 5.78
C ALA A 139 -4.70 -10.16 5.49
N GLY A 140 -4.84 -9.13 4.65
CA GLY A 140 -6.13 -8.69 4.16
C GLY A 140 -6.04 -7.66 3.04
N LEU A 141 -7.09 -7.56 2.24
CA LEU A 141 -7.15 -6.74 1.03
C LEU A 141 -8.17 -5.61 1.18
N LEU A 142 -8.06 -4.61 0.31
CA LEU A 142 -9.06 -3.56 0.14
C LEU A 142 -9.81 -3.76 -1.18
N PHE A 143 -11.13 -3.69 -1.13
CA PHE A 143 -12.02 -3.76 -2.28
C PHE A 143 -12.85 -2.48 -2.39
N GLU A 144 -12.78 -1.80 -3.51
CA GLU A 144 -13.58 -0.59 -3.75
C GLU A 144 -15.07 -0.93 -3.90
N GLU A 145 -15.95 -0.23 -3.16
CA GLU A 145 -17.38 -0.55 -3.10
C GLU A 145 -18.20 -0.06 -4.31
N TRP A 146 -17.74 0.95 -5.07
CA TRP A 146 -18.54 1.57 -6.14
C TRP A 146 -17.73 1.89 -7.39
N GLY A 147 -17.96 1.14 -8.48
CA GLY A 147 -17.48 1.48 -9.82
C GLY A 147 -16.46 0.51 -10.40
N LYS A 148 -16.93 -0.68 -10.81
CA LYS A 148 -16.16 -1.79 -11.41
C LYS A 148 -15.16 -2.44 -10.41
N PHE A 149 -15.23 -3.75 -10.34
CA PHE A 149 -14.34 -4.62 -9.55
C PHE A 149 -12.87 -4.17 -9.57
N ARG A 150 -12.35 -3.76 -8.41
CA ARG A 150 -10.93 -3.45 -8.18
C ARG A 150 -10.50 -4.13 -6.89
N SER A 151 -9.83 -5.27 -7.03
CA SER A 151 -9.12 -5.93 -5.93
C SER A 151 -7.71 -5.35 -5.85
N PHE A 152 -7.36 -4.74 -4.72
CA PHE A 152 -5.96 -4.44 -4.40
C PHE A 152 -5.34 -5.66 -3.74
N SER A 153 -5.06 -6.69 -4.54
CA SER A 153 -4.13 -7.75 -4.15
C SER A 153 -2.74 -7.37 -4.64
N ASN A 154 -1.72 -7.42 -3.79
CA ASN A 154 -0.36 -7.44 -4.29
C ASN A 154 -0.27 -8.65 -5.23
N PRO A 155 0.06 -8.49 -6.53
CA PRO A 155 0.45 -9.63 -7.33
C PRO A 155 1.70 -10.29 -6.73
N GLY A 156 2.42 -9.59 -5.86
CA GLY A 156 3.70 -10.05 -5.38
C GLY A 156 4.77 -9.82 -6.43
N CYS A 157 5.98 -10.00 -5.96
CA CYS A 157 7.21 -10.17 -6.70
C CYS A 157 7.09 -11.27 -7.77
N PHE A 158 6.51 -10.95 -8.93
CA PHE A 158 6.48 -11.87 -10.07
C PHE A 158 7.67 -11.63 -11.00
N PRO A 159 8.30 -12.70 -11.52
CA PRO A 159 9.22 -12.61 -12.65
C PRO A 159 8.54 -11.91 -13.82
N VAL A 160 9.30 -11.11 -14.57
CA VAL A 160 8.77 -10.50 -15.80
C VAL A 160 8.38 -11.61 -16.77
N PRO A 161 7.18 -11.56 -17.39
CA PRO A 161 6.87 -12.49 -18.47
C PRO A 161 7.92 -12.35 -19.57
N ARG A 162 8.72 -13.39 -19.79
CA ARG A 162 9.62 -13.45 -20.95
C ARG A 162 8.72 -13.35 -22.20
N ARG A 163 8.92 -12.29 -22.98
CA ARG A 163 8.32 -12.17 -24.32
C ARG A 163 8.81 -13.29 -25.22
#